data_AF-A0A9Q0LUB1-F1
#
_entry.id   AF-A0A9Q0LUB1-F1
#
_cell.length_a   1.000
_cell.length_b   1.000
_cell.length_c   1.000
_cell.angle_alpha   90.00
_cell.angle_beta   90.00
_cell.angle_gamma   90.00
#
_symmetry.space_group_name_H-M   'P 1'
#
loop_
_entity.id
_entity.type
_entity.pdbx_description
1 polymer ?
#
loop_
_entity_poly.entity_id
_entity_poly.type
_entity_poly.pdbx_seq_one_letter_code
_entity_poly.pdbx_strand_id
1 'polypeptide(L)'
;MTNLKKKSTYKLISRINHNGNSDGGHYWSEIQTHEGSWMKLDGSLRQEIILEKVTSSVIIAVYQKSSLISSKKKKIKHYSQKPKSSKFLKFGNSFGV
;
A
#
# COMPACT_ATOMS: atom_id res chain seq x y z
N MET A 1 -15.59 23.91 -35.33
CA MET A 1 -15.71 23.52 -33.90
C MET A 1 -14.63 22.50 -33.60
N THR A 2 -13.57 22.88 -32.88
CA THR A 2 -12.44 22.01 -32.59
C THR A 2 -12.78 21.08 -31.43
N ASN A 3 -12.67 19.78 -31.67
CA ASN A 3 -12.89 18.71 -30.71
C ASN A 3 -11.73 18.74 -29.68
N LEU A 4 -11.88 19.54 -28.62
CA LEU A 4 -10.93 19.57 -27.50
C LEU A 4 -10.96 18.20 -26.81
N LYS A 5 -10.03 17.31 -27.20
CA LYS A 5 -9.78 16.05 -26.49
C LYS A 5 -9.66 16.35 -25.00
N LYS A 6 -10.58 15.84 -24.18
CA LYS A 6 -10.52 15.94 -22.71
C LYS A 6 -9.13 15.52 -22.24
N LYS A 7 -8.36 16.46 -21.69
CA LYS A 7 -7.03 16.18 -21.13
C LYS A 7 -7.18 15.10 -20.07
N SER A 8 -6.46 13.99 -20.22
CA SER A 8 -6.42 12.95 -19.21
C SER A 8 -5.61 13.47 -18.03
N THR A 9 -6.22 13.53 -16.85
CA THR A 9 -5.54 13.87 -15.61
C THR A 9 -5.10 12.59 -14.91
N TYR A 10 -3.92 12.64 -14.31
CA TYR A 10 -3.30 11.53 -13.59
C TYR A 10 -2.91 12.00 -12.19
N LYS A 11 -3.10 11.14 -11.20
CA LYS A 11 -2.72 11.37 -9.81
C LYS A 11 -1.56 10.45 -9.45
N LEU A 12 -0.50 10.99 -8.86
CA LEU A 12 0.57 10.16 -8.30
C LEU A 12 0.01 9.39 -7.10
N ILE A 13 0.19 8.08 -7.10
CA ILE A 13 -0.32 7.20 -6.02
C ILE A 13 0.79 6.42 -5.32
N SER A 14 1.95 6.27 -5.95
CA SER A 14 3.11 5.65 -5.32
C SER A 14 4.40 6.07 -6.03
N ARG A 15 5.50 6.04 -5.31
CA ARG A 15 6.85 6.11 -5.86
C ARG A 15 7.75 5.07 -5.21
N ILE A 16 8.70 4.56 -6.00
CA ILE A 16 9.80 3.73 -5.54
C ILE A 16 11.04 4.60 -5.59
N ASN A 17 11.77 4.60 -4.49
CA ASN A 17 12.97 5.39 -4.30
C ASN A 17 14.17 4.47 -4.17
N HIS A 18 15.33 4.99 -4.54
CA HIS A 18 16.59 4.30 -4.40
C HIS A 18 17.65 5.26 -3.87
N ASN A 19 18.44 4.82 -2.90
CA ASN A 19 19.64 5.51 -2.47
C ASN A 19 20.84 4.56 -2.55
N GLY A 20 21.76 4.84 -3.45
CA GLY A 20 22.89 3.99 -3.76
C GLY A 20 23.39 4.23 -5.18
N ASN A 21 24.19 3.29 -5.67
CA ASN A 21 24.74 3.29 -7.02
C ASN A 21 24.16 2.13 -7.85
N SER A 22 24.72 1.88 -9.03
CA SER A 22 24.29 0.78 -9.90
C SER A 22 24.50 -0.60 -9.31
N ASP A 23 25.47 -0.75 -8.41
CA ASP A 23 25.92 -2.03 -7.88
C ASP A 23 25.19 -2.42 -6.59
N GLY A 24 24.47 -1.46 -5.99
CA GLY A 24 23.64 -1.70 -4.83
C GLY A 24 23.17 -0.42 -4.16
N GLY A 25 22.30 -0.60 -3.17
CA GLY A 25 21.74 0.48 -2.40
C GLY A 25 20.53 0.05 -1.61
N HIS A 26 19.82 1.05 -1.12
CA HIS A 26 18.62 0.87 -0.31
C HIS A 26 17.38 1.31 -1.09
N TYR A 27 16.37 0.46 -1.09
CA TYR A 27 15.09 0.72 -1.74
C TYR A 27 14.00 0.86 -0.69
N TRP A 28 13.13 1.83 -0.91
CA TRP A 28 11.89 1.96 -0.15
C TRP A 28 10.78 2.46 -1.07
N SER A 29 9.55 2.27 -0.63
CA SER A 29 8.38 2.77 -1.36
C SER A 29 7.65 3.81 -0.54
N GLU A 30 7.04 4.75 -1.23
CA GLU A 30 6.10 5.69 -0.65
C GLU A 30 4.77 5.54 -1.37
N ILE A 31 3.70 5.36 -0.60
CA ILE A 31 2.37 5.07 -1.13
C ILE A 31 1.36 6.05 -0.56
N GLN A 32 0.41 6.46 -1.39
CA GLN A 32 -0.76 7.18 -0.92
C GLN A 32 -1.80 6.17 -0.41
N THR A 33 -2.26 6.35 0.82
CA THR A 33 -3.34 5.55 1.38
C THR A 33 -4.68 5.94 0.73
N HIS A 34 -5.70 5.11 0.96
CA HIS A 34 -7.05 5.43 0.51
C HIS A 34 -7.60 6.72 1.15
N GLU A 35 -7.12 7.08 2.34
CA GLU A 35 -7.50 8.28 3.08
C GLU A 35 -6.77 9.54 2.59
N GLY A 36 -5.75 9.38 1.74
CA GLY A 36 -5.00 10.47 1.11
C GLY A 36 -3.67 10.79 1.78
N SER A 37 -3.42 10.28 3.00
CA SER A 37 -2.11 10.34 3.66
C SER A 37 -1.05 9.57 2.89
N TRP A 38 0.21 9.94 3.08
CA TRP A 38 1.35 9.25 2.47
C TRP A 38 2.07 8.41 3.52
N MET A 39 2.48 7.21 3.14
CA MET A 39 3.21 6.28 3.99
C MET A 39 4.51 5.88 3.32
N LYS A 40 5.63 5.98 4.04
CA LYS A 40 6.89 5.34 3.72
C LYS A 40 6.87 3.89 4.20
N LEU A 41 7.23 2.97 3.31
CA LEU A 41 7.41 1.54 3.58
C LEU A 41 8.86 1.17 3.32
N ASP A 42 9.56 0.79 4.38
CA ASP A 42 11.01 0.56 4.40
C ASP A 42 11.29 -0.77 5.13
N GLY A 43 11.30 -1.87 4.37
CA GLY A 43 11.30 -3.22 4.93
C GLY A 43 10.07 -3.46 5.81
N SER A 44 10.29 -3.66 7.12
CA SER A 44 9.22 -3.81 8.12
C SER A 44 8.72 -2.49 8.70
N LEU A 45 9.45 -1.39 8.49
CA LEU A 45 9.11 -0.07 9.02
C LEU A 45 8.01 0.57 8.17
N ARG A 46 7.03 1.17 8.87
CA ARG A 46 5.91 1.90 8.27
C ARG A 46 5.79 3.24 8.97
N GLN A 47 5.86 4.32 8.21
CA GLN A 47 5.86 5.68 8.75
C GLN A 47 4.99 6.59 7.90
N GLU A 48 4.13 7.39 8.53
CA GLU A 48 3.39 8.45 7.85
C GLU A 48 4.33 9.61 7.50
N ILE A 49 4.20 10.15 6.29
CA ILE A 49 5.06 11.20 5.76
C ILE A 49 4.24 12.30 5.08
N ILE A 50 4.85 13.46 4.94
CA ILE A 50 4.37 14.56 4.10
C ILE A 50 5.23 14.55 2.83
N LEU A 51 4.67 14.13 1.71
CA LEU A 51 5.40 13.84 0.47
C LEU A 51 6.26 15.03 0.01
N GLU A 52 5.74 16.25 0.15
CA GLU A 52 6.38 17.50 -0.28
C GLU A 52 7.66 17.82 0.51
N LYS A 53 7.78 17.29 1.73
CA LYS A 53 8.96 17.48 2.59
C LYS A 53 10.02 16.40 2.37
N VAL A 54 9.70 15.35 1.62
CA VAL A 54 10.59 14.22 1.40
C VAL A 54 11.38 14.41 0.11
N THR A 55 12.67 14.70 0.27
CA THR A 55 13.65 14.69 -0.81
C THR A 55 14.12 13.25 -1.03
N SER A 56 13.75 12.65 -2.16
CA SER A 56 14.15 11.28 -2.49
C SER A 56 14.44 11.15 -3.96
N SER A 57 15.46 10.34 -4.28
CA SER A 57 15.77 9.97 -5.65
C SER A 57 14.73 8.95 -6.13
N VAL A 58 13.67 9.48 -6.73
CA VAL A 58 12.59 8.68 -7.30
C VAL A 58 13.09 7.98 -8.55
N ILE A 59 13.02 6.64 -8.57
CA ILE A 59 13.37 5.85 -9.75
C ILE A 59 12.14 5.41 -10.53
N ILE A 60 11.01 5.19 -9.84
CA ILE A 60 9.75 4.79 -10.47
C ILE A 60 8.62 5.60 -9.83
N ALA A 61 7.77 6.20 -10.66
CA ALA A 61 6.57 6.91 -10.23
C ALA A 61 5.32 6.26 -10.84
N VAL A 62 4.36 5.91 -9.99
CA VAL A 62 3.12 5.24 -10.37
C VAL A 62 1.96 6.23 -10.32
N TYR A 63 1.31 6.39 -11.47
CA TYR A 63 0.20 7.31 -11.63
C TYR A 63 -1.10 6.57 -11.92
N GLN A 64 -2.18 7.01 -11.29
CA GLN A 64 -3.54 6.55 -11.57
C GLN A 64 -4.30 7.57 -12.39
N LYS A 65 -4.95 7.12 -13.47
CA LYS A 65 -5.82 7.98 -14.28
C LYS A 65 -7.05 8.41 -13.47
N SER A 66 -7.29 9.71 -13.37
CA SER A 66 -8.34 10.28 -12.51
C SER A 66 -9.75 9.80 -12.87
N SER A 67 -10.02 9.50 -14.14
CA SER A 67 -11.30 8.96 -14.59
C SER A 67 -11.64 7.59 -13.98
N LEU A 68 -10.66 6.88 -13.43
CA LEU A 68 -10.82 5.56 -12.80
C LEU A 68 -10.94 5.64 -11.27
N ILE A 69 -10.77 6.82 -10.67
CA ILE A 69 -10.81 7.01 -9.20
C ILE A 69 -12.28 7.07 -8.72
N SER A 70 -13.17 7.69 -9.50
CA SER A 70 -14.60 7.86 -9.17
C SER A 70 -15.37 6.53 -9.11
N SER A 71 -14.97 5.53 -9.91
CA SER A 71 -15.72 4.29 -10.10
C SER A 71 -15.48 3.20 -9.04
N LYS A 72 -14.55 3.40 -8.09
CA LYS A 72 -14.14 2.38 -7.10
C LYS A 72 -14.61 2.62 -5.66
N LYS A 73 -15.47 3.61 -5.35
CA LYS A 73 -16.13 3.74 -4.04
C LYS A 73 -17.19 2.63 -3.78
N LYS A 74 -16.87 1.35 -4.04
CA LYS A 74 -17.71 0.20 -3.67
C LYS A 74 -17.26 -0.36 -2.31
N LYS A 75 -18.15 -0.19 -1.32
CA LYS A 75 -18.26 -0.84 0.00
C LYS A 75 -17.06 -1.71 0.42
N ILE A 76 -16.22 -1.17 1.31
CA ILE A 76 -15.35 -1.98 2.17
C ILE A 76 -16.27 -2.69 3.17
N LYS A 77 -16.53 -3.99 2.95
CA LYS A 77 -17.09 -4.86 4.00
C LYS A 77 -16.01 -5.04 5.06
N HIS A 78 -16.23 -4.49 6.24
CA HIS A 78 -15.38 -4.77 7.40
C HIS A 78 -15.50 -6.27 7.73
N TYR A 79 -14.48 -7.05 7.38
CA TYR A 79 -14.31 -8.39 7.91
C TYR A 79 -13.62 -8.26 9.26
N SER A 80 -14.41 -8.17 10.33
CA SER A 80 -13.92 -8.42 11.68
C SER A 80 -13.55 -9.89 11.78
N GLN A 81 -12.25 -10.19 11.84
CA GLN A 81 -11.80 -11.52 12.23
C GLN A 81 -12.11 -11.68 13.73
N LYS A 82 -13.26 -12.28 14.06
CA LYS A 82 -13.46 -12.82 15.40
C LYS A 82 -12.43 -13.94 15.60
N PRO A 83 -11.63 -13.93 16.67
CA PRO A 83 -10.70 -15.02 16.94
C PRO A 83 -11.51 -16.32 17.08
N LYS A 84 -11.21 -17.31 16.25
CA LYS A 84 -11.75 -18.67 16.42
C LYS A 84 -11.19 -19.19 17.74
N SER A 85 -12.07 -19.45 18.70
CA SER A 85 -11.69 -20.14 19.94
C SER A 85 -11.05 -21.48 19.57
N SER A 86 -9.81 -21.70 20.01
CA SER A 86 -9.18 -23.00 19.92
C SER A 86 -9.95 -23.97 20.80
N LYS A 87 -10.64 -24.93 20.18
CA LYS A 87 -11.12 -26.11 20.89
C LYS A 87 -9.88 -26.88 21.34
N PHE A 88 -9.59 -26.84 22.64
CA PHE A 88 -8.65 -27.75 23.29
C PHE A 88 -9.04 -29.20 22.95
N LEU A 89 -8.20 -29.88 22.17
CA LEU A 89 -8.23 -31.33 22.04
C LEU A 89 -7.69 -31.92 23.35
N LYS A 90 -8.59 -32.49 24.16
CA LYS A 90 -8.21 -33.34 25.30
C LYS A 90 -7.68 -34.65 24.71
N PHE A 91 -6.36 -34.87 24.77
CA PHE A 91 -5.79 -36.20 24.58
C PHE A 91 -6.04 -37.00 25.86
N GLY A 92 -6.88 -38.04 25.77
CA GLY A 92 -7.00 -39.06 26.80
C GLY A 92 -5.85 -40.04 26.66
N ASN A 93 -4.92 -40.05 27.62
CA ASN A 93 -3.96 -41.14 27.75
C ASN A 93 -4.60 -42.25 28.57
N SER A 94 -4.98 -43.33 27.90
CA SER A 94 -5.14 -44.64 28.51
C SER A 94 -3.77 -45.30 28.55
N PHE A 95 -3.25 -45.56 29.76
CA PHE A 95 -2.22 -46.56 29.99
C PHE A 95 -2.80 -47.57 30.96
N GLY A 96 -3.17 -48.74 30.44
CA GLY A 96 -3.36 -49.96 31.20
C GLY A 96 -2.30 -50.96 30.76
N VAL A 97 -1.37 -51.26 31.66
CA VAL A 97 -0.89 -52.61 32.00
C VAL A 97 -0.55 -52.59 33.48
#